data_AF-A0A6P7ZDR0-F1
#
_entry.id   AF-A0A6P7ZDR0-F1
#
_cell.length_a   1.000
_cell.length_b   1.000
_cell.length_c   1.000
_cell.angle_alpha   90.00
_cell.angle_beta   90.00
_cell.angle_gamma   90.00
#
_symmetry.space_group_name_H-M   'P 1'
#
loop_
_entity.id
_entity.type
_entity.pdbx_description
1 polymer ?
#
loop_
_entity_poly.entity_id
_entity_poly.type
_entity_poly.pdbx_seq_one_letter_code
_entity_poly.pdbx_strand_id
1 'polypeptide(L)'
;MEDCEWEPPSEAEMKVIQARRERQDKISKLMGDYLLKGYRMLGECCQICGTILLQDKKRKNYCVACQELDSDIDKDNPALNAQAALSQVRECQLASNSVEVVPVPLPSRQQHTPRPEHCEGAAAGLRGPAPTLAPAPAGVPTGATAAVATVATVAAAAAASSPGTSVSAVERVWRGQPMPQALVAAENAILQKIEWAARELQQTTSIELTVQLCSMIHTCTDSLQGIKELLQ
;
A
#
# COMPACT_ATOMS: atom_id res chain seq x y z
N MET A 1 17.06 38.79 2.56
CA MET A 1 17.38 38.09 1.30
C MET A 1 18.40 37.03 1.66
N GLU A 2 17.91 36.05 2.39
CA GLU A 2 18.64 34.87 2.80
C GLU A 2 18.55 33.88 1.64
N ASP A 3 19.70 33.53 1.07
CA ASP A 3 19.76 32.47 0.07
C ASP A 3 19.35 31.16 0.75
N CYS A 4 18.32 30.49 0.22
CA CYS A 4 17.89 29.19 0.74
C CYS A 4 18.99 28.15 0.49
N GLU A 5 19.86 27.95 1.48
CA GLU A 5 20.98 27.02 1.43
C GLU A 5 20.45 25.59 1.26
N TRP A 6 20.47 25.13 0.02
CA TRP A 6 20.00 23.80 -0.35
C TRP A 6 21.02 22.76 0.12
N GLU A 7 20.78 22.17 1.28
CA GLU A 7 21.55 21.01 1.73
C GLU A 7 21.20 19.78 0.86
N PRO A 8 22.20 19.06 0.32
CA PRO A 8 21.95 17.84 -0.44
C PRO A 8 21.42 16.72 0.48
N PRO A 9 20.42 15.91 0.04
CA PRO A 9 19.92 14.79 0.81
C PRO A 9 21.02 13.83 1.26
N SER A 10 20.88 13.25 2.45
CA SER A 10 21.86 12.34 3.03
C SER A 10 22.09 11.10 2.15
N GLU A 11 23.23 10.42 2.33
CA GLU A 11 23.55 9.20 1.56
C GLU A 11 22.46 8.11 1.69
N ALA A 12 21.77 8.05 2.84
CA ALA A 12 20.65 7.15 3.06
C ALA A 12 19.41 7.55 2.25
N GLU A 13 19.04 8.83 2.26
CA GLU A 13 17.92 9.36 1.47
C GLU A 13 18.20 9.26 -0.03
N MET A 14 19.43 9.54 -0.46
CA MET A 14 19.85 9.41 -1.86
C MET A 14 19.67 7.96 -2.37
N LYS A 15 20.00 6.96 -1.54
CA LYS A 15 19.74 5.54 -1.86
C LYS A 15 18.24 5.22 -1.95
N VAL A 16 17.41 5.77 -1.06
CA VAL A 16 15.94 5.59 -1.12
C VAL A 16 15.35 6.26 -2.37
N ILE A 17 15.79 7.48 -2.70
CA ILE A 17 15.39 8.21 -3.91
C ILE A 17 15.80 7.43 -5.17
N GLN A 18 17.03 6.93 -5.23
CA GLN A 18 17.54 6.13 -6.35
C GLN A 18 16.75 4.82 -6.51
N ALA A 19 16.54 4.05 -5.45
CA ALA A 19 15.74 2.82 -5.50
C ALA A 19 14.28 3.07 -5.92
N ARG A 20 13.67 4.17 -5.46
CA ARG A 20 12.33 4.61 -5.89
C ARG A 20 12.29 4.97 -7.37
N ARG A 21 13.35 5.63 -7.87
CA ARG A 21 13.49 6.01 -9.30
C ARG A 21 13.64 4.77 -10.18
N GLU A 22 14.54 3.87 -9.83
CA GLU A 22 14.74 2.60 -10.55
C GLU A 22 13.46 1.74 -10.58
N ARG A 23 12.65 1.74 -9.51
CA ARG A 23 11.33 1.09 -9.53
C ARG A 23 10.36 1.80 -10.49
N GLN A 24 10.34 3.13 -10.56
CA GLN A 24 9.55 3.86 -11.56
C GLN A 24 10.04 3.63 -13.00
N ASP A 25 11.34 3.53 -13.24
CA ASP A 25 11.89 3.27 -14.58
C ASP A 25 11.51 1.85 -15.06
N LYS A 26 11.58 0.85 -14.16
CA LYS A 26 11.07 -0.52 -14.41
C LYS A 26 9.56 -0.53 -14.70
N ILE A 27 8.76 0.20 -13.91
CA ILE A 27 7.32 0.38 -14.16
C ILE A 27 7.07 1.00 -15.54
N SER A 28 7.78 2.08 -15.88
CA SER A 28 7.61 2.84 -17.11
C SER A 28 7.92 2.00 -18.35
N LYS A 29 8.98 1.18 -18.28
CA LYS A 29 9.30 0.20 -19.33
C LYS A 29 8.17 -0.82 -19.52
N LEU A 30 7.71 -1.45 -18.43
CA LEU A 30 6.61 -2.42 -18.49
C LEU A 30 5.29 -1.81 -18.98
N MET A 31 4.97 -0.56 -18.60
CA MET A 31 3.81 0.16 -19.16
C MET A 31 3.94 0.27 -20.68
N GLY A 32 5.11 0.68 -21.21
CA GLY A 32 5.38 0.72 -22.65
C GLY A 32 5.15 -0.63 -23.34
N ASP A 33 5.71 -1.70 -22.79
CA ASP A 33 5.54 -3.07 -23.33
C ASP A 33 4.07 -3.51 -23.34
N TYR A 34 3.27 -3.15 -22.32
CA TYR A 34 1.84 -3.47 -22.30
C TYR A 34 0.99 -2.60 -23.24
N LEU A 35 1.33 -1.32 -23.42
CA LEU A 35 0.68 -0.48 -24.43
C LEU A 35 0.95 -0.99 -25.85
N LEU A 36 2.17 -1.45 -26.16
CA LEU A 36 2.51 -2.08 -27.44
C LEU A 36 1.78 -3.42 -27.67
N LYS A 37 1.48 -4.19 -26.60
CA LYS A 37 0.58 -5.36 -26.67
C LYS A 37 -0.88 -4.99 -26.96
N GLY A 38 -1.23 -3.70 -26.99
CA GLY A 38 -2.58 -3.18 -27.24
C GLY A 38 -3.47 -3.08 -25.99
N TYR A 39 -2.87 -2.83 -24.83
CA TYR A 39 -3.61 -2.45 -23.61
C TYR A 39 -3.89 -0.94 -23.64
N ARG A 40 -4.92 -0.49 -22.93
CA ARG A 40 -5.32 0.93 -22.87
C ARG A 40 -4.99 1.55 -21.52
N MET A 41 -4.19 2.61 -21.48
CA MET A 41 -3.97 3.40 -20.25
C MET A 41 -5.28 4.05 -19.79
N LEU A 42 -5.52 4.07 -18.48
CA LEU A 42 -6.67 4.73 -17.85
C LEU A 42 -6.26 6.04 -17.17
N GLY A 43 -7.24 6.86 -16.79
CA GLY A 43 -7.05 8.01 -15.90
C GLY A 43 -7.17 7.66 -14.41
N GLU A 44 -7.05 6.38 -14.06
CA GLU A 44 -7.25 5.82 -12.72
C GLU A 44 -5.91 5.28 -12.19
N CYS A 45 -5.61 5.51 -10.91
CA CYS A 45 -4.44 4.96 -10.25
C CYS A 45 -4.77 3.71 -9.42
N CYS A 46 -3.77 2.86 -9.19
CA CYS A 46 -3.90 1.71 -8.31
C CYS A 46 -3.86 2.15 -6.84
N GLN A 47 -4.90 1.79 -6.08
CA GLN A 47 -5.03 2.15 -4.66
C GLN A 47 -3.94 1.57 -3.74
N ILE A 48 -3.15 0.59 -4.22
CA ILE A 48 -2.06 -0.05 -3.46
C ILE A 48 -0.74 0.72 -3.61
N CYS A 49 -0.42 1.19 -4.83
CA CYS A 49 0.93 1.66 -5.18
C CYS A 49 0.97 2.99 -5.96
N GLY A 50 -0.18 3.64 -6.17
CA GLY A 50 -0.30 4.91 -6.90
C GLY A 50 -0.03 4.84 -8.41
N THR A 51 0.36 3.68 -8.96
CA THR A 51 0.70 3.52 -10.38
C THR A 51 -0.55 3.52 -11.25
N ILE A 52 -0.50 4.17 -12.41
CA ILE A 52 -1.61 4.25 -13.37
C ILE A 52 -2.06 2.85 -13.80
N LEU A 53 -3.38 2.64 -13.85
CA LEU A 53 -3.99 1.39 -14.31
C LEU A 53 -4.02 1.29 -15.83
N LEU A 54 -3.75 0.10 -16.35
CA LEU A 54 -3.97 -0.28 -17.73
C LEU A 54 -5.22 -1.17 -17.82
N GLN A 55 -5.85 -1.20 -18.98
CA GLN A 55 -7.02 -2.03 -19.26
C GLN A 55 -6.69 -3.02 -20.39
N ASP A 56 -6.88 -4.31 -20.11
CA ASP A 56 -6.76 -5.38 -21.10
C ASP A 56 -7.91 -5.32 -22.13
N LYS A 57 -7.73 -6.02 -23.25
CA LYS A 57 -8.72 -6.24 -24.31
C LYS A 57 -10.03 -6.83 -23.77
N LYS A 58 -9.98 -7.58 -22.65
CA LYS A 58 -11.15 -8.09 -21.90
C LYS A 58 -11.80 -7.06 -20.95
N ARG A 59 -11.45 -5.78 -21.05
CA ARG A 59 -11.90 -4.66 -20.19
C ARG A 59 -11.54 -4.76 -18.69
N LYS A 60 -10.78 -5.77 -18.26
CA LYS A 60 -10.26 -5.85 -16.88
C LYS A 60 -9.20 -4.77 -16.63
N ASN A 61 -9.32 -4.04 -15.53
CA ASN A 61 -8.28 -3.15 -15.03
C ASN A 61 -7.11 -3.96 -14.42
N TYR A 62 -5.89 -3.49 -14.63
CA TYR A 62 -4.64 -4.21 -14.39
C TYR A 62 -3.53 -3.24 -13.99
N CYS A 63 -2.73 -3.58 -12.98
CA CYS A 63 -1.61 -2.77 -12.50
C CYS A 63 -0.28 -3.48 -12.82
N VAL A 64 0.55 -2.87 -13.67
CA VAL A 64 1.87 -3.44 -14.03
C VAL A 64 2.81 -3.56 -12.83
N ALA A 65 2.72 -2.64 -11.86
CA ALA A 65 3.58 -2.64 -10.69
C ALA A 65 3.25 -3.82 -9.76
N CYS A 66 1.99 -3.94 -9.34
CA CYS A 66 1.58 -4.96 -8.38
C CYS A 66 1.42 -6.37 -8.95
N GLN A 67 1.34 -6.54 -10.28
CA GLN A 67 1.29 -7.87 -10.88
C GLN A 67 2.66 -8.44 -11.25
N GLU A 68 3.61 -7.59 -11.68
CA GLU A 68 4.88 -8.05 -12.29
C GLU A 68 6.12 -7.71 -11.45
N LEU A 69 6.10 -6.67 -10.60
CA LEU A 69 7.28 -6.22 -9.84
C LEU A 69 7.22 -6.58 -8.36
N ASP A 70 6.04 -6.52 -7.73
CA ASP A 70 5.91 -6.84 -6.31
C ASP A 70 6.20 -8.34 -6.05
N SER A 71 5.90 -9.21 -7.02
CA SER A 71 6.27 -10.64 -7.02
C SER A 71 7.78 -10.95 -7.06
N ASP A 72 8.62 -9.97 -7.40
CA ASP A 72 10.08 -10.06 -7.26
C ASP A 72 10.58 -9.48 -5.93
N ILE A 73 9.79 -8.63 -5.26
CA ILE A 73 10.13 -8.02 -3.96
C ILE A 73 9.67 -8.91 -2.79
N ASP A 74 8.54 -9.62 -2.94
CA ASP A 74 7.98 -10.52 -1.91
C ASP A 74 8.94 -11.63 -1.47
N LYS A 75 9.88 -12.03 -2.34
CA LYS A 75 10.86 -13.11 -2.08
C LYS A 75 11.82 -12.77 -0.94
N ASP A 76 12.24 -11.50 -0.88
CA ASP A 76 13.25 -10.98 0.04
C ASP A 76 12.64 -10.27 1.26
N ASN A 77 11.32 -10.38 1.47
CA ASN A 77 10.64 -9.79 2.62
C ASN A 77 10.72 -10.71 3.86
N PRO A 78 11.55 -10.41 4.88
CA PRO A 78 11.72 -11.28 6.04
C PRO A 78 10.47 -11.37 6.93
N ALA A 79 9.53 -10.43 6.82
CA ALA A 79 8.26 -10.48 7.56
C ALA A 79 7.25 -11.48 6.96
N LEU A 80 7.43 -11.88 5.69
CA LEU A 80 6.54 -12.81 4.99
C LEU A 80 7.20 -14.18 4.71
N ASN A 81 8.54 -14.24 4.71
CA ASN A 81 9.31 -15.46 4.43
C ASN A 81 10.21 -15.83 5.63
N ALA A 82 9.79 -16.82 6.43
CA ALA A 82 10.56 -17.30 7.58
C ALA A 82 11.96 -17.82 7.23
N GLN A 83 12.15 -18.33 6.00
CA GLN A 83 13.47 -18.77 5.51
C GLN A 83 14.44 -17.58 5.37
N ALA A 84 13.93 -16.42 4.92
CA ALA A 84 14.71 -15.19 4.78
C ALA A 84 15.05 -14.56 6.13
N ALA A 85 14.09 -14.54 7.08
CA ALA A 85 14.33 -14.10 8.45
C ALA A 85 15.46 -14.91 9.13
N LEU A 86 15.46 -16.24 8.96
CA LEU A 86 16.52 -17.11 9.48
C LEU A 86 17.88 -16.90 8.78
N SER A 87 17.92 -16.42 7.53
CA SER A 87 19.16 -16.00 6.87
C SER A 87 19.70 -14.71 7.50
N GLN A 88 18.87 -13.66 7.56
CA GLN A 88 19.29 -12.38 8.13
C GLN A 88 19.77 -12.50 9.58
N VAL A 89 19.07 -13.29 10.41
CA VAL A 89 19.53 -13.57 11.79
C VAL A 89 20.89 -14.27 11.79
N ARG A 90 21.12 -15.27 10.92
CA ARG A 90 22.42 -15.95 10.79
C ARG A 90 23.52 -15.00 10.32
N GLU A 91 23.23 -14.15 9.35
CA GLU A 91 24.20 -13.20 8.78
C GLU A 91 24.57 -12.11 9.79
N CYS A 92 23.60 -11.56 10.52
CA CYS A 92 23.86 -10.67 11.66
C CYS A 92 24.67 -11.36 12.76
N GLN A 93 24.38 -12.64 13.06
CA GLN A 93 25.07 -13.40 14.09
C GLN A 93 26.54 -13.65 13.71
N LEU A 94 26.81 -14.03 12.45
CA LEU A 94 28.17 -14.14 11.88
C LEU A 94 28.92 -12.80 11.87
N ALA A 95 28.24 -11.70 11.50
CA ALA A 95 28.82 -10.36 11.52
C ALA A 95 29.18 -9.92 12.95
N SER A 96 28.31 -10.16 13.93
CA SER A 96 28.59 -9.86 15.34
C SER A 96 29.74 -10.72 15.91
N ASN A 97 29.89 -11.97 15.44
CA ASN A 97 31.01 -12.84 15.77
C ASN A 97 32.30 -12.50 15.00
N SER A 98 32.31 -11.41 14.21
CA SER A 98 33.49 -10.92 13.48
C SER A 98 34.16 -9.71 14.14
N VAL A 99 33.67 -9.26 15.30
CA VAL A 99 34.20 -8.09 16.04
C VAL A 99 34.85 -8.51 17.38
N GLU A 100 35.79 -9.45 17.29
CA GLU A 100 36.87 -9.60 18.29
C GLU A 100 38.20 -9.89 17.57
N VAL A 101 39.16 -8.98 17.70
CA VAL A 101 40.55 -9.15 17.23
C VAL A 101 41.51 -8.44 18.18
N VAL A 102 42.18 -9.20 19.06
CA VAL A 102 43.60 -9.01 19.47
C VAL A 102 44.14 -10.34 20.06
N PRO A 103 45.47 -10.56 20.19
CA PRO A 103 46.05 -11.87 19.88
C PRO A 103 46.69 -12.63 21.05
N VAL A 104 46.88 -13.95 20.87
CA VAL A 104 47.76 -14.80 21.68
C VAL A 104 48.64 -15.68 20.75
N PRO A 105 49.94 -15.92 21.05
CA PRO A 105 50.86 -16.57 20.09
C PRO A 105 50.68 -18.10 19.97
N LEU A 106 51.16 -18.66 18.84
CA LEU A 106 51.31 -20.10 18.63
C LEU A 106 52.40 -20.70 19.55
N PRO A 107 52.41 -22.03 19.73
CA PRO A 107 53.31 -22.81 18.88
C PRO A 107 52.65 -24.00 18.16
N SER A 108 53.13 -24.23 16.92
CA SER A 108 53.23 -25.47 16.13
C SER A 108 52.54 -26.76 16.64
N ARG A 109 51.98 -27.60 15.75
CA ARG A 109 52.80 -28.33 14.76
C ARG A 109 51.97 -29.18 13.75
N GLN A 110 52.31 -29.05 12.45
CA GLN A 110 52.02 -29.97 11.31
C GLN A 110 50.53 -30.08 10.91
N GLN A 111 50.12 -29.66 9.69
CA GLN A 111 50.21 -30.37 8.38
C GLN A 111 49.26 -31.59 8.32
N HIS A 112 48.55 -31.92 7.23
CA HIS A 112 48.82 -31.73 5.79
C HIS A 112 47.54 -31.42 4.97
N THR A 113 47.70 -30.97 3.72
CA THR A 113 46.68 -31.06 2.64
C THR A 113 47.28 -31.82 1.45
N PRO A 114 46.46 -32.45 0.58
CA PRO A 114 46.13 -31.76 -0.68
C PRO A 114 44.69 -31.99 -1.23
N ARG A 115 44.49 -31.43 -2.43
CA ARG A 115 43.30 -31.25 -3.28
C ARG A 115 42.68 -32.55 -3.88
N PRO A 116 41.57 -32.49 -4.66
CA PRO A 116 40.47 -33.47 -4.56
C PRO A 116 40.14 -34.26 -5.83
N GLU A 117 39.66 -35.49 -5.67
CA GLU A 117 39.30 -36.40 -6.77
C GLU A 117 37.89 -37.02 -6.56
N HIS A 118 37.03 -36.84 -7.56
CA HIS A 118 35.81 -37.58 -7.95
C HIS A 118 35.19 -38.71 -7.08
N CYS A 119 33.86 -38.68 -6.89
CA CYS A 119 33.05 -39.86 -6.55
C CYS A 119 31.60 -39.75 -7.09
N GLU A 120 31.16 -40.75 -7.87
CA GLU A 120 29.79 -40.94 -8.33
C GLU A 120 29.00 -41.90 -7.42
N GLY A 121 27.66 -41.77 -7.39
CA GLY A 121 26.76 -42.93 -7.29
C GLY A 121 25.83 -43.04 -6.08
N ALA A 122 24.87 -43.98 -6.19
CA ALA A 122 23.82 -44.37 -5.23
C ALA A 122 22.83 -43.24 -4.82
N ALA A 123 21.53 -43.24 -5.14
CA ALA A 123 20.59 -44.23 -5.68
C ALA A 123 20.10 -45.34 -4.72
N ALA A 124 19.05 -45.01 -3.95
CA ALA A 124 18.01 -45.89 -3.39
C ALA A 124 16.70 -45.03 -3.30
N GLY A 125 15.48 -45.52 -3.56
CA GLY A 125 14.73 -46.50 -2.74
C GLY A 125 14.05 -45.76 -1.58
N LEU A 126 12.72 -45.74 -1.36
CA LEU A 126 11.70 -46.79 -1.52
C LEU A 126 10.29 -46.23 -1.89
N ARG A 127 9.23 -47.08 -1.86
CA ARG A 127 7.91 -46.85 -2.48
C ARG A 127 6.75 -46.57 -1.48
N GLY A 128 6.12 -45.39 -1.59
CA GLY A 128 4.68 -45.13 -1.31
C GLY A 128 4.15 -45.40 0.12
N PRO A 129 2.81 -45.43 0.32
CA PRO A 129 1.71 -45.17 -0.63
C PRO A 129 0.79 -43.99 -0.25
N ALA A 130 -0.16 -43.66 -1.12
CA ALA A 130 -1.36 -42.87 -0.79
C ALA A 130 -2.61 -43.78 -0.86
N PRO A 131 -3.70 -43.44 -0.16
CA PRO A 131 -5.02 -43.86 -0.65
C PRO A 131 -6.18 -42.85 -0.48
N THR A 132 -7.03 -42.83 -1.52
CA THR A 132 -8.52 -42.67 -1.50
C THR A 132 -9.21 -41.34 -1.16
N LEU A 133 -10.31 -41.12 -1.90
CA LEU A 133 -11.32 -40.07 -1.78
C LEU A 133 -12.50 -40.56 -0.91
N ALA A 134 -13.34 -39.65 -0.42
CA ALA A 134 -14.81 -39.80 -0.34
C ALA A 134 -15.50 -38.47 0.09
N PRO A 135 -16.84 -38.34 0.01
CA PRO A 135 -17.49 -37.03 -0.22
C PRO A 135 -18.41 -36.54 0.91
N ALA A 136 -18.99 -35.34 0.70
CA ALA A 136 -19.96 -34.69 1.59
C ALA A 136 -21.38 -35.32 1.54
N PRO A 137 -22.25 -34.95 2.51
CA PRO A 137 -23.64 -34.64 2.21
C PRO A 137 -24.06 -33.25 2.72
N ALA A 138 -25.24 -32.79 2.28
CA ALA A 138 -25.80 -31.47 2.60
C ALA A 138 -26.89 -31.51 3.69
N GLY A 139 -27.31 -30.34 4.20
CA GLY A 139 -28.47 -30.20 5.09
C GLY A 139 -29.02 -28.77 5.11
N VAL A 140 -30.31 -28.61 4.79
CA VAL A 140 -31.07 -27.35 4.84
C VAL A 140 -32.47 -27.64 5.40
N PRO A 141 -32.96 -26.81 6.34
CA PRO A 141 -34.29 -26.18 6.16
C PRO A 141 -34.23 -24.66 6.48
N THR A 142 -34.96 -23.72 5.87
CA THR A 142 -36.31 -23.68 5.25
C THR A 142 -37.46 -23.53 6.27
N GLY A 143 -38.14 -22.38 6.28
CA GLY A 143 -39.46 -22.22 6.95
C GLY A 143 -39.95 -20.78 7.20
N ALA A 144 -41.16 -20.45 6.70
CA ALA A 144 -42.04 -19.28 6.97
C ALA A 144 -41.49 -17.85 6.69
N THR A 145 -42.14 -16.88 6.00
CA THR A 145 -43.57 -16.45 5.82
C THR A 145 -44.21 -15.80 7.06
N ALA A 146 -45.02 -14.73 7.00
CA ALA A 146 -45.65 -13.98 5.89
C ALA A 146 -45.82 -12.47 6.29
N ALA A 147 -45.72 -11.48 5.39
CA ALA A 147 -46.78 -10.85 4.55
C ALA A 147 -47.50 -9.57 5.09
N VAL A 148 -47.30 -8.46 4.35
CA VAL A 148 -48.23 -7.37 3.99
C VAL A 148 -49.08 -6.63 5.06
N ALA A 149 -48.87 -5.31 5.19
CA ALA A 149 -49.91 -4.32 5.50
C ALA A 149 -49.53 -2.90 5.03
N THR A 150 -50.54 -2.03 4.87
CA THR A 150 -50.46 -0.65 4.34
C THR A 150 -51.55 0.24 5.00
N VAL A 151 -51.58 1.57 4.91
CA VAL A 151 -50.79 2.51 4.07
C VAL A 151 -49.83 3.38 4.94
N ALA A 152 -49.71 4.71 4.99
CA ALA A 152 -50.37 5.87 4.36
C ALA A 152 -49.39 7.06 4.20
N THR A 153 -49.76 8.08 3.44
CA THR A 153 -48.99 9.32 3.20
C THR A 153 -49.51 10.51 4.01
N VAL A 154 -48.61 11.41 4.41
CA VAL A 154 -48.74 12.87 4.26
C VAL A 154 -47.34 13.49 4.24
N ALA A 155 -47.17 14.64 3.58
CA ALA A 155 -45.88 15.31 3.40
C ALA A 155 -45.89 16.72 3.97
N ALA A 156 -44.73 17.17 4.49
CA ALA A 156 -44.41 18.58 4.69
C ALA A 156 -42.88 18.78 4.64
N ALA A 157 -42.43 19.91 4.06
CA ALA A 157 -41.05 20.14 3.67
C ALA A 157 -40.10 20.52 4.82
N ALA A 158 -38.90 19.93 4.81
CA ALA A 158 -37.63 20.59 5.12
C ALA A 158 -36.50 19.87 4.36
N ALA A 159 -35.52 20.60 3.83
CA ALA A 159 -34.51 20.02 2.93
C ALA A 159 -33.36 19.36 3.70
N ALA A 160 -33.34 18.02 3.76
CA ALA A 160 -32.20 17.24 4.20
C ALA A 160 -31.25 16.94 3.02
N SER A 161 -30.09 17.58 2.97
CA SER A 161 -29.10 17.40 1.91
C SER A 161 -28.17 16.21 2.19
N SER A 162 -28.44 15.06 1.59
CA SER A 162 -27.55 13.88 1.66
C SER A 162 -26.17 14.17 1.06
N PRO A 163 -25.05 13.79 1.71
CA PRO A 163 -23.69 13.97 1.19
C PRO A 163 -23.32 12.93 0.11
N GLY A 164 -24.17 12.79 -0.92
CA GLY A 164 -23.88 12.02 -2.12
C GLY A 164 -22.94 12.81 -3.05
N THR A 165 -21.64 12.82 -2.73
CA THR A 165 -20.64 13.66 -3.42
C THR A 165 -20.41 13.24 -4.87
N SER A 166 -21.28 13.69 -5.77
CA SER A 166 -21.00 13.75 -7.20
C SER A 166 -19.85 14.74 -7.42
N VAL A 167 -18.67 14.22 -7.80
CA VAL A 167 -17.44 15.00 -8.06
C VAL A 167 -17.71 16.16 -9.04
N SER A 168 -18.60 15.92 -10.01
CA SER A 168 -19.05 16.90 -11.01
C SER A 168 -19.77 18.11 -10.43
N ALA A 169 -20.15 18.13 -9.14
CA ALA A 169 -20.68 19.32 -8.47
C ALA A 169 -19.57 20.25 -7.98
N VAL A 170 -18.56 19.71 -7.28
CA VAL A 170 -17.44 20.51 -6.77
C VAL A 170 -16.63 21.10 -7.93
N GLU A 171 -16.26 20.31 -8.95
CA GLU A 171 -15.47 20.77 -10.11
C GLU A 171 -16.09 21.93 -10.90
N ARG A 172 -17.41 22.15 -10.81
CA ARG A 172 -18.09 23.27 -11.48
C ARG A 172 -17.97 24.59 -10.72
N VAL A 173 -17.71 24.57 -9.41
CA VAL A 173 -17.60 25.80 -8.59
C VAL A 173 -16.28 26.53 -8.88
N TRP A 174 -15.15 25.80 -8.95
CA TRP A 174 -13.82 26.40 -9.12
C TRP A 174 -13.60 26.99 -10.52
N ARG A 175 -14.24 26.44 -11.56
CA ARG A 175 -13.96 26.76 -12.99
C ARG A 175 -14.38 28.17 -13.44
N GLY A 176 -14.88 29.01 -12.53
CA GLY A 176 -15.25 30.40 -12.80
C GLY A 176 -15.03 31.34 -11.61
N GLN A 177 -14.27 30.93 -10.59
CA GLN A 177 -13.99 31.75 -9.41
C GLN A 177 -12.62 32.43 -9.50
N PRO A 178 -12.49 33.71 -9.07
CA PRO A 178 -11.18 34.29 -8.79
C PRO A 178 -10.44 33.44 -7.76
N MET A 179 -9.14 33.20 -7.98
CA MET A 179 -8.32 32.32 -7.12
C MET A 179 -8.46 32.61 -5.60
N PRO A 180 -8.45 33.89 -5.14
CA PRO A 180 -8.68 34.20 -3.72
C PRO A 180 -10.07 33.80 -3.20
N GLN A 181 -11.11 33.93 -4.02
CA GLN A 181 -12.48 33.55 -3.61
C GLN A 181 -12.62 32.03 -3.52
N ALA A 182 -11.94 31.29 -4.40
CA ALA A 182 -11.88 29.83 -4.36
C ALA A 182 -11.14 29.32 -3.09
N LEU A 183 -10.02 29.93 -2.71
CA LEU A 183 -9.30 29.61 -1.47
C LEU A 183 -10.15 29.88 -0.22
N VAL A 184 -10.82 31.03 -0.14
CA VAL A 184 -11.73 31.35 0.98
C VAL A 184 -12.91 30.38 1.05
N ALA A 185 -13.48 29.96 -0.10
CA ALA A 185 -14.52 28.94 -0.12
C ALA A 185 -14.00 27.57 0.36
N ALA A 186 -12.75 27.21 0.05
CA ALA A 186 -12.08 26.00 0.51
C ALA A 186 -11.85 26.00 2.03
N GLU A 187 -11.29 27.08 2.57
CA GLU A 187 -11.06 27.26 4.01
C GLU A 187 -12.37 27.09 4.80
N ASN A 188 -13.44 27.77 4.40
CA ASN A 188 -14.75 27.64 5.05
C ASN A 188 -15.30 26.20 5.00
N ALA A 189 -15.16 25.51 3.87
CA ALA A 189 -15.62 24.12 3.73
C ALA A 189 -14.80 23.12 4.59
N ILE A 190 -13.51 23.38 4.80
CA ILE A 190 -12.65 22.56 5.66
C ILE A 190 -12.95 22.84 7.14
N LEU A 191 -13.13 24.11 7.54
CA LEU A 191 -13.53 24.48 8.91
C LEU A 191 -14.86 23.84 9.31
N GLN A 192 -15.87 23.83 8.42
CA GLN A 192 -17.14 23.13 8.66
C GLN A 192 -16.96 21.61 8.84
N LYS A 193 -16.00 20.99 8.13
CA LYS A 193 -15.68 19.56 8.29
C LYS A 193 -15.00 19.26 9.63
N ILE A 194 -14.08 20.11 10.08
CA ILE A 194 -13.44 19.99 11.39
C ILE A 194 -14.49 20.16 12.51
N GLU A 195 -15.38 21.15 12.39
CA GLU A 195 -16.44 21.41 13.37
C GLU A 195 -17.44 20.24 13.46
N TRP A 196 -17.86 19.68 12.31
CA TRP A 196 -18.67 18.46 12.31
C TRP A 196 -17.94 17.29 12.96
N ALA A 197 -16.67 17.03 12.58
CA ALA A 197 -15.89 15.94 13.12
C ALA A 197 -15.71 16.03 14.64
N ALA A 198 -15.48 17.23 15.17
CA ALA A 198 -15.40 17.48 16.61
C ALA A 198 -16.73 17.21 17.34
N ARG A 199 -17.88 17.56 16.74
CA ARG A 199 -19.21 17.24 17.28
C ARG A 199 -19.56 15.75 17.19
N GLU A 200 -19.14 15.07 16.13
CA GLU A 200 -19.36 13.63 15.95
C GLU A 200 -18.49 12.81 16.92
N LEU A 201 -17.25 13.25 17.16
CA LEU A 201 -16.30 12.62 18.08
C LEU A 201 -16.75 12.68 19.55
N GLN A 202 -17.53 13.70 19.94
CA GLN A 202 -18.17 13.78 21.28
C GLN A 202 -19.35 12.81 21.46
N GLN A 203 -19.98 12.36 20.36
CA GLN A 203 -21.12 11.43 20.38
C GLN A 203 -20.68 9.98 20.10
N THR A 204 -19.50 9.79 19.53
CA THR A 204 -18.96 8.50 19.12
C THR A 204 -18.45 7.66 20.29
N THR A 205 -19.00 6.46 20.45
CA THR A 205 -18.51 5.43 21.39
C THR A 205 -17.62 4.37 20.74
N SER A 206 -17.48 4.39 19.40
CA SER A 206 -16.61 3.47 18.66
C SER A 206 -15.19 3.99 18.53
N ILE A 207 -14.23 3.28 19.12
CA ILE A 207 -12.80 3.63 19.10
C ILE A 207 -12.27 3.75 17.65
N GLU A 208 -12.72 2.86 16.74
CA GLU A 208 -12.30 2.88 15.34
C GLU A 208 -12.75 4.16 14.62
N LEU A 209 -14.01 4.57 14.83
CA LEU A 209 -14.53 5.81 14.25
C LEU A 209 -13.85 7.04 14.86
N THR A 210 -13.54 7.03 16.17
CA THR A 210 -12.76 8.09 16.82
C THR A 210 -11.37 8.24 16.17
N VAL A 211 -10.67 7.14 15.88
CA VAL A 211 -9.38 7.17 15.17
C VAL A 211 -9.51 7.73 13.75
N GLN A 212 -10.56 7.32 13.01
CA GLN A 212 -10.84 7.83 11.66
C GLN A 212 -11.15 9.35 11.67
N LEU A 213 -11.95 9.82 12.64
CA LEU A 213 -12.26 11.25 12.82
C LEU A 213 -11.02 12.07 13.17
N CYS A 214 -10.16 11.60 14.09
CA CYS A 214 -8.89 12.25 14.41
C CYS A 214 -7.96 12.37 13.18
N SER A 215 -7.84 11.30 12.39
CA SER A 215 -7.04 11.29 11.16
C SER A 215 -7.58 12.28 10.11
N MET A 216 -8.91 12.36 9.96
CA MET A 216 -9.55 13.33 9.09
C MET A 216 -9.32 14.78 9.56
N ILE A 217 -9.37 15.04 10.87
CA ILE A 217 -9.09 16.37 11.44
C ILE A 217 -7.64 16.78 11.14
N HIS A 218 -6.67 15.88 11.34
CA HIS A 218 -5.26 16.15 11.01
C HIS A 218 -5.07 16.51 9.53
N THR A 219 -5.63 15.69 8.63
CA THR A 219 -5.56 15.92 7.18
C THR A 219 -6.21 17.25 6.78
N CYS A 220 -7.26 17.66 7.49
CA CYS A 220 -7.90 18.96 7.32
C CYS A 220 -7.03 20.13 7.82
N THR A 221 -6.30 19.97 8.94
CA THR A 221 -5.37 21.01 9.42
C THR A 221 -4.15 21.17 8.50
N ASP A 222 -3.61 20.07 7.96
CA ASP A 222 -2.52 20.11 6.97
C ASP A 222 -2.98 20.86 5.70
N SER A 223 -4.20 20.57 5.24
CA SER A 223 -4.82 21.24 4.09
C SER A 223 -5.03 22.75 4.33
N LEU A 224 -5.39 23.15 5.55
CA LEU A 224 -5.53 24.57 5.92
C LEU A 224 -4.18 25.29 6.00
N GLN A 225 -3.10 24.60 6.37
CA GLN A 225 -1.75 25.18 6.33
C GLN A 225 -1.33 25.46 4.88
N GLY A 226 -1.49 24.50 3.97
CA GLY A 226 -1.19 24.71 2.55
C GLY A 226 -2.01 25.84 1.90
N ILE A 227 -3.28 26.03 2.31
CA ILE A 227 -4.09 27.18 1.86
C ILE A 227 -3.50 28.52 2.36
N LYS A 228 -2.96 28.57 3.58
CA LYS A 228 -2.33 29.78 4.14
C LYS A 228 -0.98 30.09 3.52
N GLU A 229 -0.19 29.07 3.19
CA GLU A 229 1.07 29.21 2.45
C GLU A 229 0.84 29.74 1.02
N LEU A 230 -0.32 29.47 0.42
CA LEU A 230 -0.75 30.02 -0.88
C LEU A 230 -1.37 31.44 -0.80
N LEU A 231 -1.45 32.04 0.39
CA LEU A 231 -2.01 33.37 0.64
C LEU A 231 -0.96 34.38 1.16
N GLN A 232 0.31 33.98 1.22
CA GLN A 232 1.46 34.82 1.62
C GLN A 232 2.30 35.25 0.42
#